data_AF-A0A937KAN8-F1
#
_entry.id   AF-A0A937KAN8-F1
#
_cell.length_a   1.000
_cell.length_b   1.000
_cell.length_c   1.000
_cell.angle_alpha   90.00
_cell.angle_beta   90.00
_cell.angle_gamma   90.00
#
_symmetry.space_group_name_H-M   'P 1'
#
loop_
_entity.id
_entity.type
_entity.pdbx_description
1 polymer ?
#
loop_
_entity_poly.entity_id
_entity_poly.type
_entity_poly.pdbx_seq_one_letter_code
_entity_poly.pdbx_strand_id
1 'polypeptide(L)' 'MVDLNENQLDFGTISSTRMICPDIEVEQQLLKQLSGKSYQFKINSNQLVLLETSGNKIVMESN' A
#
# COMPACT_ATOMS: atom_id res chain seq x y z
N MET A 1 -11.35 3.85 1.92
CA MET A 1 -11.79 2.79 2.86
C MET A 1 -10.90 1.59 2.62
N VAL A 2 -10.42 0.95 3.68
CA VAL A 2 -9.57 -0.24 3.59
C VAL A 2 -10.34 -1.38 4.22
N ASP A 3 -10.54 -2.45 3.46
CA ASP A 3 -11.28 -3.62 3.88
C ASP A 3 -10.32 -4.82 4.01
N LEU A 4 -10.55 -5.63 5.04
CA LEU A 4 -9.75 -6.81 5.36
C LEU A 4 -10.60 -8.04 5.14
N ASN A 5 -10.23 -8.85 4.15
CA ASN A 5 -10.92 -10.09 3.79
C ASN A 5 -9.93 -11.25 3.85
N GLU A 6 -9.95 -12.00 4.95
CA GLU A 6 -9.04 -13.12 5.21
C GLU A 6 -7.55 -12.74 5.16
N ASN A 7 -6.90 -12.94 4.00
CA ASN A 7 -5.51 -12.64 3.70
C ASN A 7 -5.35 -11.56 2.62
N GLN A 8 -6.45 -10.92 2.23
CA GLN A 8 -6.53 -9.87 1.23
C GLN A 8 -6.87 -8.54 1.90
N LEU A 9 -6.19 -7.50 1.44
CA LEU A 9 -6.34 -6.11 1.83
C LEU A 9 -6.86 -5.36 0.61
N ASP A 10 -8.11 -4.91 0.69
CA ASP A 10 -8.77 -4.21 -0.40
C ASP A 10 -8.74 -2.71 -0.11
N PHE A 11 -8.05 -1.98 -0.96
CA PHE A 11 -7.99 -0.53 -0.90
C PHE A 11 -9.05 0.05 -1.84
N GLY A 12 -10.07 0.67 -1.29
CA GLY A 12 -10.96 1.54 -2.06
C GLY A 12 -10.22 2.77 -2.59
N THR A 13 -10.96 3.76 -3.08
CA THR A 13 -10.35 5.04 -3.48
C THR A 13 -9.68 5.70 -2.26
N ILE A 14 -8.36 5.90 -2.35
CA ILE A 14 -7.56 6.54 -1.30
C ILE A 14 -7.22 7.96 -1.75
N SER A 15 -7.27 8.90 -0.81
CA SER A 15 -6.76 10.25 -1.00
C SER A 15 -5.83 10.60 0.16
N SER A 16 -4.82 11.41 -0.13
CA SER A 16 -3.88 11.95 0.86
C SER A 16 -3.99 13.46 0.91
N THR A 17 -3.66 14.04 2.07
CA THR A 17 -3.49 15.48 2.19
C THR A 17 -2.10 15.84 1.71
N ARG A 18 -2.02 16.65 0.66
CA ARG A 18 -0.72 17.07 0.12
C ARG A 18 0.00 17.94 1.14
N MET A 19 1.11 17.44 1.65
CA MET A 19 2.06 18.25 2.40
C MET A 19 3.11 18.78 1.41
N ILE A 20 3.62 20.00 1.60
CA ILE A 20 4.82 20.48 0.90
C ILE A 20 6.02 19.72 1.49
N CYS A 21 6.10 18.44 1.18
CA CYS A 21 7.29 17.65 1.40
C CYS A 21 8.20 17.83 0.17
N PRO A 22 9.54 17.82 0.34
CA PRO A 22 10.47 17.97 -0.77
C PRO A 22 10.37 16.85 -1.82
N ASP A 23 9.76 15.71 -1.47
CA ASP A 23 9.57 14.57 -2.37
C ASP A 23 8.08 14.18 -2.45
N ILE A 24 7.36 14.87 -3.32
CA ILE A 24 5.93 14.59 -3.58
C ILE A 24 5.75 13.42 -4.56
N GLU A 25 6.80 13.03 -5.27
CA GLU A 25 6.72 12.06 -6.36
C GLU A 25 6.54 10.65 -5.80
N VAL A 26 7.28 10.31 -4.75
CA VAL A 26 7.14 9.02 -4.05
C VAL A 26 5.74 8.86 -3.48
N GLU A 27 5.19 9.89 -2.83
CA GLU A 27 3.83 9.84 -2.28
C GLU A 27 2.79 9.61 -3.37
N GLN A 28 2.90 10.32 -4.51
CA GLN A 28 1.96 10.16 -5.63
C GLN A 28 2.04 8.78 -6.27
N GLN A 29 3.25 8.23 -6.42
CA GLN A 29 3.45 6.89 -6.96
C GLN A 29 2.83 5.83 -6.04
N LEU A 30 3.07 5.93 -4.73
CA LEU A 30 2.49 5.02 -3.75
C LEU A 30 0.95 5.10 -3.75
N LEU A 31 0.38 6.30 -3.77
CA LEU A 31 -1.07 6.50 -3.83
C LEU A 31 -1.69 5.90 -5.10
N LYS A 32 -1.04 6.06 -6.25
CA LYS A 32 -1.49 5.44 -7.51
C LYS A 32 -1.40 3.91 -7.47
N GLN A 33 -0.42 3.36 -6.77
CA GLN A 33 -0.31 1.92 -6.63
C GLN A 33 -1.37 1.36 -5.68
N LEU A 34 -1.67 2.03 -4.57
CA LEU A 34 -2.61 1.52 -3.58
C LEU A 34 -4.08 1.81 -3.93
N SER A 35 -4.39 2.96 -4.54
CA SER A 35 -5.78 3.38 -4.71
C SER A 35 -6.57 2.46 -5.65
N GLY A 36 -7.67 1.90 -5.15
CA GLY A 36 -8.58 1.05 -5.93
C GLY A 36 -8.03 -0.34 -6.22
N LYS A 37 -7.08 -0.82 -5.41
CA LYS A 37 -6.37 -2.08 -5.66
C LYS A 37 -6.48 -3.05 -4.48
N SER A 38 -6.25 -4.31 -4.76
CA SER A 38 -6.30 -5.39 -3.79
C SER A 38 -4.94 -6.07 -3.67
N TYR A 39 -4.50 -6.32 -2.44
CA TYR A 39 -3.21 -6.92 -2.15
C TYR A 39 -3.35 -8.09 -1.19
N GLN A 40 -2.63 -9.18 -1.44
CA GLN A 40 -2.41 -10.18 -0.40
C GLN A 40 -1.35 -9.69 0.57
N PHE A 41 -1.58 -9.80 1.88
CA PHE A 41 -0.61 -9.35 2.87
C PHE A 41 0.03 -10.52 3.61
N LYS A 42 1.33 -10.39 3.90
CA LYS A 42 2.09 -11.29 4.77
C LYS A 42 2.84 -10.46 5.79
N ILE A 43 2.73 -10.83 7.06
CA ILE A 43 3.45 -10.20 8.15
C ILE A 43 4.53 -11.16 8.61
N ASN A 44 5.79 -10.77 8.43
CA ASN A 44 6.94 -11.38 9.09
C ASN A 44 7.31 -10.54 10.30
N SER A 45 8.17 -11.05 11.20
CA SER A 45 8.44 -10.47 12.53
C SER A 45 8.50 -8.93 12.62
N ASN A 46 9.07 -8.25 11.61
CA ASN A 46 9.11 -6.78 11.51
C ASN A 46 8.78 -6.22 10.11
N GLN A 47 8.23 -7.05 9.21
CA GLN A 47 8.00 -6.66 7.81
C GLN A 47 6.54 -6.93 7.43
N LEU A 48 5.89 -5.91 6.87
CA LEU A 48 4.63 -6.06 6.15
C LEU A 48 4.92 -6.16 4.66
N VAL A 49 4.52 -7.26 4.05
CA VAL A 49 4.68 -7.52 2.62
C VAL A 49 3.31 -7.54 1.97
N LEU A 50 3.08 -6.66 0.99
CA LEU A 50 1.89 -6.63 0.15
C LEU A 50 2.24 -7.17 -1.23
N LEU A 51 1.50 -8.17 -1.71
CA LEU A 51 1.66 -8.78 -3.02
C LEU A 51 0.40 -8.51 -3.87
N GLU A 52 0.61 -7.84 -5.00
CA GLU A 52 -0.43 -7.63 -6.01
C GLU A 52 -0.49 -8.81 -6.98
N THR A 53 -1.67 -9.11 -7.52
CA THR A 53 -1.86 -10.14 -8.55
C THR A 53 -1.03 -9.87 -9.82
N SER A 54 -0.70 -8.60 -10.10
CA SER A 54 0.14 -8.18 -11.22
C SER A 54 1.65 -8.41 -11.00
N GLY A 55 2.05 -8.93 -9.83
CA GLY A 55 3.45 -9.19 -9.48
C GLY A 55 4.18 -8.01 -8.82
N ASN A 56 3.50 -6.90 -8.58
CA ASN A 56 4.05 -5.79 -7.78
C ASN A 56 4.09 -6.20 -6.31
N LYS A 57 5.22 -5.92 -5.66
CA LYS A 57 5.43 -6.22 -4.24
C LYS A 57 5.82 -4.95 -3.50
N ILE A 58 5.09 -4.61 -2.46
CA ILE A 58 5.42 -3.50 -1.56
C ILE A 58 5.91 -4.13 -0.25
N VAL A 59 7.07 -3.70 0.22
CA VAL A 59 7.65 -4.14 1.50
C VAL A 59 7.77 -2.93 2.39
N MET A 60 7.12 -2.99 3.54
CA MET A 60 7.23 -2.00 4.60
C MET A 60 7.95 -2.65 5.76
N GLU A 61 9.03 -2.02 6.22
CA GLU A 61 9.80 -2.46 7.38
C GLU A 61 9.63 -1.42 8.48
N SER A 62 9.33 -1.87 9.69
CA SER A 62 9.43 -1.01 10.86
C SER A 62 10.89 -1.05 11.31
N ASN A 63 11.65 0.03 11.08
CA ASN A 63 13.01 0.19 11.60
C ASN A 63 12.94 0.80 13.01
#